data_AF-A0A061A906-F1
#
_entry.id   AF-A0A061A906-F1
#
_cell.length_a   1.000
_cell.length_b   1.000
_cell.length_c   1.000
_cell.angle_alpha   90.00
_cell.angle_beta   90.00
_cell.angle_gamma   90.00
#
_symmetry.space_group_name_H-M   'P 1'
#
loop_
_entity.id
_entity.type
_entity.pdbx_description
1 polymer ?
#
loop_
_entity_poly.entity_id
_entity_poly.type
_entity_poly.pdbx_seq_one_letter_code
_entity_poly.pdbx_strand_id
1 'polypeptide(L)'
;MRKTITIGYMILIIYTIVHLTFNFSNGNILINIFMLQVDPLILAVFNMLGLFPLAFILFAFTTNKLNKLDFVPLLFGFVLGGFASTPYFIYKEKPLFRKIKWFKEIALVGMIMTFFTILGGLLMGNIHAYIDAFLNDSFVHIMTIDFIFMVFISPLILKPISKYYLLGLIPIIGIFLVIFIESYKENKEN
;
A
#
# COMPACT_ATOMS: atom_id res chain seq x y z
N MET A 1 -16.34 -7.48 8.45
CA MET A 1 -15.30 -6.74 7.70
C MET A 1 -14.17 -6.28 8.62
N ARG A 2 -14.44 -5.43 9.63
CA ARG A 2 -13.43 -5.00 10.62
C ARG A 2 -12.68 -6.17 11.28
N LYS A 3 -13.41 -7.20 11.75
CA LYS A 3 -12.82 -8.43 12.31
C LYS A 3 -11.85 -9.13 11.35
N THR A 4 -12.21 -9.25 10.07
CA THR A 4 -11.37 -9.89 9.04
C THR A 4 -10.07 -9.11 8.83
N ILE A 5 -10.16 -7.78 8.73
CA ILE A 5 -8.98 -6.91 8.58
C ILE A 5 -8.09 -7.01 9.82
N THR A 6 -8.66 -6.96 11.02
CA THR A 6 -7.91 -7.09 12.28
C THR A 6 -7.22 -8.45 12.41
N ILE A 7 -7.91 -9.55 12.09
CA ILE A 7 -7.34 -10.89 12.14
C ILE A 7 -6.18 -11.01 11.14
N GLY A 8 -6.38 -10.58 9.90
CA GLY A 8 -5.31 -10.60 8.89
C GLY A 8 -4.10 -9.78 9.32
N TYR A 9 -4.32 -8.58 9.88
CA TYR A 9 -3.26 -7.73 10.39
C TYR A 9 -2.49 -8.36 11.56
N MET A 10 -3.20 -8.98 12.51
CA MET A 10 -2.56 -9.69 13.62
C MET A 10 -1.73 -10.89 13.14
N ILE A 11 -2.25 -11.65 12.17
CA ILE A 11 -1.52 -12.76 11.55
C ILE A 11 -0.25 -12.25 10.90
N LEU A 12 -0.31 -11.15 10.14
CA LEU A 12 0.86 -10.55 9.50
C LEU A 12 1.92 -10.15 10.53
N ILE A 13 1.53 -9.43 11.60
CA ILE A 13 2.46 -9.04 12.67
C ILE A 13 3.12 -10.26 13.31
N ILE A 14 2.34 -11.25 13.70
CA ILE A 14 2.85 -12.47 14.33
C ILE A 14 3.81 -13.18 13.38
N TYR A 15 3.44 -13.30 12.11
CA TYR A 15 4.27 -13.89 11.07
C TYR A 15 5.62 -13.17 10.94
N THR A 16 5.60 -11.84 10.85
CA THR A 16 6.81 -11.03 10.73
C THR A 16 7.72 -11.18 11.95
N ILE A 17 7.17 -11.18 13.16
CA ILE A 17 7.94 -11.39 14.41
C ILE A 17 8.58 -12.79 14.42
N VAL A 18 7.81 -13.82 14.08
CA VAL A 18 8.29 -15.21 14.05
C VAL A 18 9.39 -15.36 13.00
N HIS A 19 9.18 -14.86 11.78
CA HIS A 19 10.17 -14.93 10.71
C HIS A 19 11.47 -14.21 11.09
N LEU A 20 11.39 -13.00 11.63
CA LEU A 20 12.56 -12.25 12.10
C LEU A 20 13.26 -12.89 13.29
N THR A 21 12.58 -13.70 14.10
CA THR A 21 13.19 -14.37 15.25
C THR A 21 13.93 -15.64 14.84
N PHE A 22 13.36 -16.42 13.92
CA PHE A 22 13.87 -17.76 13.60
C PHE A 22 14.63 -17.86 12.28
N ASN A 23 14.32 -17.00 11.30
CA ASN A 23 14.85 -17.09 9.93
C ASN A 23 15.55 -15.79 9.50
N PHE A 24 16.10 -15.03 10.45
CA PHE A 24 16.75 -13.77 10.14
C PHE A 24 17.98 -13.97 9.24
N SER A 25 17.93 -13.36 8.06
CA SER A 25 19.03 -13.26 7.12
C SER A 25 19.09 -11.85 6.56
N ASN A 26 20.29 -11.26 6.53
CA ASN A 26 20.51 -9.89 6.07
C ASN A 26 21.59 -9.86 4.99
N GLY A 27 21.19 -9.64 3.74
CA GLY A 27 22.07 -9.53 2.58
C GLY A 27 22.52 -8.10 2.26
N ASN A 28 22.37 -7.15 3.18
CA ASN A 28 22.57 -5.71 2.94
C ASN A 28 21.68 -5.12 1.84
N ILE A 29 20.61 -5.80 1.44
CA ILE A 29 19.75 -5.39 0.32
C ILE A 29 19.16 -3.99 0.55
N LEU A 30 18.81 -3.66 1.79
CA LEU A 30 18.30 -2.34 2.15
C LEU A 30 19.28 -1.21 1.81
N ILE A 31 20.57 -1.39 2.09
CA ILE A 31 21.61 -0.41 1.75
C ILE A 31 21.74 -0.32 0.23
N ASN A 32 21.73 -1.47 -0.46
CA ASN A 32 21.84 -1.53 -1.91
C ASN A 32 20.66 -0.84 -2.61
N ILE A 33 19.45 -0.90 -2.04
CA ILE A 33 18.29 -0.14 -2.50
C ILE A 33 18.57 1.37 -2.45
N PHE A 34 19.10 1.89 -1.34
CA PHE A 34 19.42 3.32 -1.21
C PHE A 34 20.55 3.77 -2.14
N MET A 35 21.48 2.86 -2.46
CA MET A 35 22.55 3.11 -3.42
C MET A 35 22.13 2.86 -4.88
N LEU A 36 20.87 2.46 -5.12
CA LEU A 36 20.34 2.07 -6.44
C LEU A 36 21.15 0.94 -7.11
N GLN A 37 21.77 0.07 -6.31
CA GLN A 37 22.59 -1.07 -6.72
C GLN A 37 21.86 -2.40 -6.46
N VAL A 38 20.58 -2.46 -6.80
CA VAL A 38 19.72 -3.62 -6.60
C VAL A 38 18.96 -3.92 -7.88
N ASP A 39 18.47 -5.15 -8.02
CA ASP A 39 17.61 -5.52 -9.14
C ASP A 39 16.39 -4.57 -9.25
N PRO A 40 16.08 -4.05 -10.45
CA PRO A 40 14.97 -3.13 -10.65
C PRO A 40 13.60 -3.65 -10.19
N LEU A 41 13.34 -4.96 -10.20
CA LEU A 41 12.08 -5.53 -9.72
C LEU A 41 11.97 -5.42 -8.19
N ILE A 42 13.08 -5.67 -7.47
CA ILE A 42 13.15 -5.49 -6.02
C ILE A 42 12.90 -4.02 -5.67
N LEU A 43 13.57 -3.10 -6.39
CA LEU A 43 13.39 -1.65 -6.22
C LEU A 43 11.94 -1.23 -6.52
N ALA A 44 11.30 -1.80 -7.54
CA ALA A 44 9.92 -1.50 -7.88
C ALA A 44 8.95 -1.91 -6.77
N VAL A 45 9.10 -3.12 -6.21
CA VAL A 45 8.26 -3.57 -5.09
C VAL A 45 8.47 -2.72 -3.84
N PHE A 46 9.73 -2.37 -3.54
CA PHE A 46 10.05 -1.45 -2.45
C PHE A 46 9.35 -0.09 -2.63
N ASN A 47 9.46 0.51 -3.81
CA ASN A 47 8.80 1.79 -4.11
C ASN A 47 7.27 1.69 -4.05
N MET A 48 6.70 0.57 -4.49
CA MET A 48 5.27 0.30 -4.37
C MET A 48 4.81 0.26 -2.91
N LEU A 49 5.60 -0.31 -1.99
CA LEU A 49 5.28 -0.24 -0.55
C LEU A 49 5.25 1.19 -0.01
N GLY A 50 6.01 2.12 -0.58
CA GLY A 50 5.93 3.56 -0.28
C GLY A 50 4.75 4.28 -0.95
N LEU A 51 4.26 3.78 -2.10
CA LEU A 51 3.08 4.32 -2.77
C LEU A 51 1.77 3.90 -2.11
N PHE A 52 1.71 2.74 -1.45
CA PHE A 52 0.55 2.33 -0.65
C PHE A 52 0.15 3.31 0.47
N PRO A 53 1.04 3.72 1.40
CA PRO A 53 0.70 4.68 2.45
C PRO A 53 0.34 6.03 1.86
N LEU A 54 0.94 6.44 0.74
CA LEU A 54 0.54 7.64 0.01
C LEU A 54 -0.92 7.54 -0.49
N ALA A 55 -1.27 6.44 -1.16
CA ALA A 55 -2.62 6.18 -1.65
C ALA A 55 -3.64 6.14 -0.51
N PHE A 56 -3.26 5.53 0.62
CA PHE A 56 -4.11 5.43 1.80
C PHE A 56 -4.24 6.74 2.57
N ILE A 57 -3.21 7.57 2.63
CA ILE A 57 -3.32 8.94 3.16
C ILE A 57 -4.28 9.75 2.29
N LEU A 58 -4.11 9.71 0.97
CA LEU A 58 -5.01 10.40 0.05
C LEU A 58 -6.46 9.93 0.26
N PHE A 59 -6.66 8.60 0.34
CA PHE A 59 -7.96 8.02 0.65
C PHE A 59 -8.50 8.50 2.00
N ALA A 60 -7.69 8.50 3.06
CA ALA A 60 -8.09 8.97 4.38
C ALA A 60 -8.51 10.46 4.36
N PHE A 61 -7.82 11.30 3.59
CA PHE A 61 -8.21 12.71 3.39
C PHE A 61 -9.51 12.88 2.60
N THR A 62 -9.86 11.95 1.70
CA THR A 62 -11.19 11.92 1.08
C THR A 62 -12.28 11.50 2.05
N THR A 63 -11.97 11.21 3.32
CA THR A 63 -12.98 10.90 4.32
C THR A 63 -13.23 12.09 5.24
N ASN A 64 -14.48 12.21 5.71
CA ASN A 64 -14.86 13.24 6.67
C ASN A 64 -14.42 12.95 8.13
N LYS A 65 -13.62 11.91 8.39
CA LYS A 65 -13.31 11.44 9.76
C LYS A 65 -11.85 11.60 10.18
N LEU A 66 -11.04 12.30 9.39
CA LEU A 66 -9.61 12.47 9.68
C LEU A 66 -9.37 13.46 10.83
N ASN A 67 -8.70 12.99 11.89
CA ASN A 67 -8.28 13.77 13.06
C ASN A 67 -6.74 13.85 13.13
N LYS A 68 -6.19 14.77 13.95
CA LYS A 68 -4.74 14.94 14.12
C LYS A 68 -4.01 13.67 14.57
N LEU A 69 -4.61 12.87 15.45
CA LEU A 69 -4.01 11.62 15.95
C LEU A 69 -3.95 10.53 14.88
N ASP A 70 -4.80 10.60 13.85
CA ASP A 70 -4.85 9.61 12.78
C ASP A 70 -3.63 9.69 11.84
N PHE A 71 -2.94 10.84 11.83
CA PHE A 71 -1.71 11.01 11.06
C PHE A 71 -0.58 10.11 11.54
N VAL A 72 -0.59 9.70 12.82
CA VAL A 72 0.45 8.84 13.38
C VAL A 72 0.51 7.51 12.63
N PRO A 73 -0.51 6.63 12.65
CA PRO A 73 -0.46 5.36 11.93
C PRO A 73 -0.33 5.54 10.41
N LEU A 74 -0.89 6.61 9.84
CA LEU A 74 -0.80 6.89 8.41
C LEU A 74 0.62 7.23 7.96
N LEU A 75 1.34 8.09 8.70
CA LEU A 75 2.72 8.50 8.36
C LEU A 75 3.74 7.41 8.72
N PHE A 76 3.52 6.65 9.79
CA PHE A 76 4.33 5.47 10.08
C PHE A 76 4.32 4.45 8.93
N GLY A 77 3.29 4.49 8.08
CA GLY A 77 3.23 3.74 6.82
C GLY A 77 4.42 3.96 5.89
N PHE A 78 5.07 5.12 5.89
CA PHE A 78 6.26 5.34 5.05
C PHE A 78 7.53 4.71 5.61
N VAL A 79 7.60 4.51 6.93
CA VAL A 79 8.78 3.94 7.59
C VAL A 79 8.66 2.42 7.66
N LEU A 80 7.48 1.94 8.04
CA LEU A 80 7.22 0.52 8.27
C LEU A 80 6.60 -0.16 7.05
N GLY A 81 6.11 0.58 6.06
CA GLY A 81 5.36 0.07 4.91
C GLY A 81 3.85 0.27 5.04
N GLY A 82 3.15 0.15 3.92
CA GLY A 82 1.72 0.49 3.84
C GLY A 82 0.83 -0.22 4.86
N PHE A 83 1.20 -1.40 5.36
CA PHE A 83 0.41 -2.12 6.36
C PHE A 83 0.26 -1.35 7.68
N ALA A 84 1.22 -0.49 8.06
CA ALA A 84 1.13 0.30 9.29
C ALA A 84 0.00 1.35 9.28
N SER A 85 -0.55 1.66 8.10
CA SER A 85 -1.74 2.50 7.97
C SER A 85 -3.07 1.74 8.22
N THR A 86 -3.05 0.40 8.20
CA THR A 86 -4.24 -0.45 8.38
C THR A 86 -4.99 -0.19 9.69
N PRO A 87 -4.34 0.03 10.85
CA PRO A 87 -5.02 0.35 12.12
C PRO A 87 -5.98 1.53 12.04
N TYR A 88 -5.65 2.56 11.25
CA TYR A 88 -6.54 3.71 11.03
C TYR A 88 -7.87 3.27 10.41
N PHE A 89 -7.82 2.43 9.37
CA PHE A 89 -9.02 1.93 8.68
C PHE A 89 -9.79 0.88 9.50
N ILE A 90 -9.14 0.20 10.45
CA ILE A 90 -9.82 -0.66 11.41
C ILE A 90 -10.65 0.17 12.39
N TYR A 91 -10.08 1.27 12.91
CA TYR A 91 -10.73 2.08 13.94
C TYR A 91 -11.83 2.99 13.41
N LYS A 92 -11.66 3.58 12.23
CA LYS A 92 -12.64 4.52 11.66
C LYS A 92 -13.78 3.80 10.97
N GLU A 93 -14.92 3.73 11.64
CA GLU A 93 -16.12 3.11 11.06
C GLU A 93 -16.74 3.98 9.97
N LYS A 94 -17.14 3.36 8.84
CA LYS A 94 -18.00 3.94 7.78
C LYS A 94 -17.73 5.44 7.50
N PRO A 95 -16.52 5.78 6.99
CA PRO A 95 -16.26 7.14 6.53
C PRO A 95 -17.23 7.53 5.40
N LEU A 96 -17.67 8.79 5.39
CA LEU A 96 -18.33 9.38 4.22
C LEU A 96 -17.26 10.03 3.34
N PHE A 97 -17.45 9.91 2.02
CA PHE A 97 -16.59 10.58 1.06
C PHE A 97 -16.77 12.10 1.18
N ARG A 98 -15.66 12.83 1.10
CA ARG A 98 -15.56 14.28 1.19
C ARG A 98 -14.76 14.77 -0.01
N LYS A 99 -15.41 15.60 -0.82
CA LYS A 99 -14.80 16.28 -1.96
C LYS A 99 -13.64 17.19 -1.59
N ILE A 100 -12.52 17.03 -2.31
CA ILE A 100 -11.40 17.97 -2.33
C ILE A 100 -10.99 18.18 -3.80
N LYS A 101 -11.02 19.44 -4.28
CA LYS A 101 -10.90 19.77 -5.71
C LYS A 101 -9.67 19.20 -6.41
N TRP A 102 -8.52 19.16 -5.72
CA TRP A 102 -7.21 18.79 -6.30
C TRP A 102 -6.89 17.30 -6.23
N PHE A 103 -7.76 16.49 -5.62
CA PHE A 103 -7.47 15.09 -5.35
C PHE A 103 -7.59 14.20 -6.59
N LYS A 104 -8.36 14.64 -7.58
CA LYS A 104 -8.48 13.95 -8.86
C LYS A 104 -7.13 13.96 -9.59
N GLU A 105 -6.48 15.11 -9.62
CA GLU A 105 -5.18 15.33 -10.26
C GLU A 105 -4.09 14.55 -9.52
N ILE A 106 -4.10 14.59 -8.18
CA ILE A 106 -3.16 13.81 -7.36
C ILE A 106 -3.37 12.31 -7.58
N ALA A 107 -4.61 11.83 -7.64
CA ALA A 107 -4.90 10.43 -7.93
C ALA A 107 -4.42 10.02 -9.32
N LEU A 108 -4.58 10.89 -10.33
CA LEU A 108 -4.07 10.64 -11.68
C LEU A 108 -2.54 10.53 -11.70
N VAL A 109 -1.84 11.45 -11.03
CA VAL A 109 -0.37 11.40 -10.89
C VAL A 109 0.04 10.11 -10.17
N GLY A 110 -0.65 9.73 -9.08
CA GLY A 110 -0.41 8.49 -8.35
C GLY A 110 -0.57 7.23 -9.21
N MET A 111 -1.60 7.17 -10.07
CA MET A 111 -1.77 6.09 -11.03
C MET A 111 -0.60 6.02 -12.03
N ILE A 112 -0.21 7.16 -12.61
CA ILE A 112 0.89 7.24 -13.57
C ILE A 112 2.21 6.80 -12.93
N MET A 113 2.52 7.29 -11.74
CA MET A 113 3.73 6.90 -11.00
C MET A 113 3.75 5.40 -10.75
N THR A 114 2.64 4.84 -10.24
CA THR A 114 2.54 3.40 -9.98
C THR A 114 2.70 2.59 -11.26
N PHE A 115 2.07 3.02 -12.35
CA PHE A 115 2.17 2.37 -13.66
C PHE A 115 3.63 2.29 -14.13
N PHE A 116 4.36 3.42 -14.10
CA PHE A 116 5.77 3.43 -14.48
C PHE A 116 6.67 2.64 -13.53
N THR A 117 6.38 2.61 -12.23
CA THR A 117 7.11 1.77 -11.27
C THR A 117 6.96 0.28 -11.60
N ILE A 118 5.72 -0.18 -11.84
CA ILE A 118 5.44 -1.57 -12.23
C ILE A 118 6.12 -1.88 -13.56
N LEU A 119 5.94 -1.03 -14.55
CA LEU A 119 6.50 -1.23 -15.89
C LEU A 119 8.03 -1.28 -15.86
N GLY A 120 8.69 -0.38 -15.12
CA GLY A 120 10.13 -0.38 -14.95
C GLY A 120 10.66 -1.64 -14.28
N GLY A 121 10.01 -2.09 -13.20
CA GLY A 121 10.37 -3.33 -12.52
C GLY A 121 10.23 -4.58 -13.41
N LEU A 122 9.16 -4.66 -14.20
CA LEU A 122 8.91 -5.80 -15.08
C LEU A 122 9.80 -5.81 -16.34
N LEU A 123 10.12 -4.65 -16.90
CA LEU A 123 10.95 -4.56 -18.12
C LEU A 123 12.44 -4.69 -17.84
N MET A 124 12.91 -4.15 -16.70
CA MET A 124 14.33 -4.04 -16.40
C MET A 124 14.80 -5.02 -15.32
N GLY A 125 13.87 -5.64 -14.58
CA GLY A 125 14.20 -6.51 -13.46
C GLY A 125 14.31 -7.99 -13.85
N ASN A 126 15.01 -8.75 -13.01
CA ASN A 126 15.20 -10.19 -13.17
C ASN A 126 14.40 -10.96 -12.10
N ILE A 127 13.43 -11.75 -12.55
CA ILE A 127 12.58 -12.54 -11.66
C ILE A 127 13.37 -13.57 -10.84
N HIS A 128 14.45 -14.15 -11.38
CA HIS A 128 15.29 -15.09 -10.64
C HIS A 128 16.04 -14.38 -9.51
N ALA A 129 16.61 -13.20 -9.77
CA ALA A 129 17.26 -12.40 -8.74
C ALA A 129 16.28 -12.00 -7.62
N TYR A 130 15.02 -11.72 -7.98
CA TYR A 130 13.97 -11.44 -7.00
C TYR A 130 13.61 -12.66 -6.16
N ILE A 131 13.44 -13.84 -6.77
CA ILE A 131 13.15 -15.09 -6.05
C ILE A 131 14.31 -15.44 -5.11
N ASP A 132 15.55 -15.32 -5.57
CA ASP A 132 16.73 -15.57 -4.75
C ASP A 132 16.79 -14.61 -3.56
N ALA A 133 16.52 -13.32 -3.78
CA ALA A 133 16.44 -12.34 -2.70
C ALA A 133 15.29 -12.65 -1.73
N PHE A 134 14.12 -13.05 -2.24
CA PHE A 134 12.97 -13.42 -1.41
C PHE A 134 13.25 -14.63 -0.50
N LEU A 135 14.06 -15.59 -0.95
CA LEU A 135 14.40 -16.78 -0.17
C LEU A 135 15.56 -16.55 0.81
N ASN A 136 16.50 -15.67 0.45
CA ASN A 136 17.76 -15.51 1.18
C ASN A 136 17.86 -14.22 1.99
N ASP A 137 16.96 -13.26 1.84
CA ASP A 137 16.98 -11.99 2.57
C ASP A 137 15.63 -11.72 3.24
N SER A 138 15.64 -11.60 4.58
CA SER A 138 14.42 -11.42 5.36
C SER A 138 13.71 -10.11 5.05
N PHE A 139 14.44 -9.06 4.66
CA PHE A 139 13.81 -7.79 4.32
C PHE A 139 12.98 -7.92 3.03
N VAL A 140 13.53 -8.52 1.97
CA VAL A 140 12.78 -8.78 0.74
C VAL A 140 11.62 -9.75 0.98
N HIS A 141 11.84 -10.77 1.82
CA HIS A 141 10.80 -11.72 2.20
C HIS A 141 9.58 -11.03 2.83
N ILE A 142 9.81 -10.27 3.90
CA ILE A 142 8.75 -9.56 4.64
C ILE A 142 8.09 -8.51 3.75
N MET A 143 8.88 -7.71 3.01
CA MET A 143 8.39 -6.71 2.06
C MET A 143 7.40 -7.31 1.05
N THR A 144 7.71 -8.49 0.52
CA THR A 144 6.86 -9.17 -0.47
C THR A 144 5.54 -9.63 0.14
N ILE A 145 5.60 -10.18 1.35
CA ILE A 145 4.41 -10.65 2.07
C ILE A 145 3.53 -9.48 2.47
N ASP A 146 4.12 -8.38 2.94
CA ASP A 146 3.42 -7.13 3.23
C ASP A 146 2.73 -6.58 1.98
N PHE A 147 3.41 -6.60 0.83
CA PHE A 147 2.83 -6.18 -0.44
C PHE A 147 1.61 -7.02 -0.81
N ILE A 148 1.70 -8.35 -0.72
CA ILE A 148 0.58 -9.26 -1.01
C ILE A 148 -0.57 -9.01 -0.04
N PHE A 149 -0.30 -8.90 1.26
CA PHE A 149 -1.30 -8.58 2.27
C PHE A 149 -2.05 -7.29 1.92
N MET A 150 -1.30 -6.26 1.50
CA MET A 150 -1.86 -4.96 1.15
C MET A 150 -2.78 -5.03 -0.06
N VAL A 151 -2.42 -5.78 -1.11
CA VAL A 151 -3.29 -6.01 -2.26
C VAL A 151 -4.63 -6.63 -1.85
N PHE A 152 -4.62 -7.60 -0.94
CA PHE A 152 -5.86 -8.25 -0.47
C PHE A 152 -6.65 -7.41 0.54
N ILE A 153 -5.99 -6.57 1.34
CA ILE A 153 -6.66 -5.73 2.33
C ILE A 153 -7.31 -4.49 1.68
N SER A 154 -6.75 -3.99 0.58
CA SER A 154 -7.22 -2.78 -0.11
C SER A 154 -8.71 -2.82 -0.48
N PRO A 155 -9.27 -3.87 -1.12
CA PRO A 155 -10.70 -3.94 -1.39
C PRO A 155 -11.57 -3.87 -0.13
N LEU A 156 -11.11 -4.47 0.97
CA LEU A 156 -11.86 -4.46 2.23
C LEU A 156 -11.88 -3.05 2.85
N ILE A 157 -10.79 -2.29 2.69
CA ILE A 157 -10.71 -0.89 3.12
C ILE A 157 -11.62 0.01 2.26
N LEU A 158 -11.70 -0.23 0.95
CA LEU A 158 -12.49 0.59 0.02
C LEU A 158 -14.01 0.32 0.08
N LYS A 159 -14.41 -0.90 0.48
CA LYS A 159 -15.81 -1.38 0.47
C LYS A 159 -16.85 -0.47 1.14
N PRO A 160 -16.56 0.23 2.27
CA PRO A 160 -17.55 1.11 2.89
C PRO A 160 -17.88 2.36 2.07
N ILE A 161 -17.00 2.78 1.16
CA ILE A 161 -17.10 4.08 0.48
C ILE A 161 -17.53 3.91 -0.98
N SER A 162 -17.00 2.91 -1.70
CA SER A 162 -17.24 2.77 -3.13
C SER A 162 -17.83 1.40 -3.49
N LYS A 163 -18.73 1.40 -4.48
CA LYS A 163 -19.21 0.17 -5.13
C LYS A 163 -18.11 -0.52 -5.95
N TYR A 164 -17.07 0.20 -6.35
CA TYR A 164 -15.95 -0.32 -7.13
C TYR A 164 -14.79 -0.83 -6.27
N TYR A 165 -15.07 -1.22 -5.02
CA TYR A 165 -14.05 -1.63 -4.06
C TYR A 165 -13.15 -2.78 -4.55
N LEU A 166 -13.65 -3.67 -5.42
CA LEU A 166 -12.87 -4.76 -6.00
C LEU A 166 -11.69 -4.27 -6.86
N LEU A 167 -11.73 -3.02 -7.36
CA LEU A 167 -10.59 -2.43 -8.05
C LEU A 167 -9.35 -2.37 -7.15
N GLY A 168 -9.51 -2.36 -5.82
CA GLY A 168 -8.40 -2.43 -4.87
C GLY A 168 -7.51 -3.68 -5.01
N LEU A 169 -7.92 -4.71 -5.75
CA LEU A 169 -7.08 -5.87 -6.08
C LEU A 169 -6.00 -5.52 -7.12
N ILE A 170 -6.16 -4.41 -7.86
CA ILE A 170 -5.12 -3.87 -8.73
C ILE A 170 -4.16 -3.08 -7.81
N PRO A 171 -2.91 -3.52 -7.62
CA PRO A 171 -2.01 -2.94 -6.62
C PRO A 171 -1.88 -1.44 -6.80
N ILE A 172 -2.26 -0.68 -5.76
CA ILE A 172 -2.16 0.79 -5.63
C ILE A 172 -2.99 1.59 -6.66
N ILE A 173 -2.89 1.30 -7.97
CA ILE A 173 -3.69 1.90 -9.06
C ILE A 173 -5.17 1.80 -8.73
N GLY A 174 -5.63 0.65 -8.22
CA GLY A 174 -7.03 0.44 -7.84
C GLY A 174 -7.55 1.44 -6.82
N ILE A 175 -6.73 1.79 -5.82
CA ILE A 175 -7.08 2.75 -4.76
C ILE A 175 -7.21 4.14 -5.38
N PHE A 176 -6.23 4.57 -6.17
CA PHE A 176 -6.28 5.87 -6.84
C PHE A 176 -7.43 5.97 -7.84
N LEU A 177 -7.74 4.90 -8.56
CA LEU A 177 -8.83 4.84 -9.51
C LEU A 177 -10.19 4.98 -8.82
N VAL A 178 -10.38 4.35 -7.65
CA VAL A 178 -11.57 4.56 -6.82
C VAL A 178 -11.69 6.02 -6.37
N ILE A 179 -10.60 6.62 -5.88
CA ILE A 179 -10.58 8.04 -5.51
C ILE A 179 -10.98 8.92 -6.70
N PHE A 180 -10.44 8.63 -7.89
CA PHE A 180 -10.73 9.36 -9.12
C PHE A 180 -12.21 9.24 -9.52
N ILE A 181 -12.79 8.04 -9.49
CA ILE A 181 -14.20 7.83 -9.84
C ILE A 181 -15.14 8.54 -8.87
N GLU A 182 -14.94 8.37 -7.56
CA GLU A 182 -15.82 9.00 -6.56
C GLU A 182 -15.70 10.53 -6.61
N SER A 183 -14.48 11.07 -6.80
CA SER A 183 -14.27 12.51 -7.04
C SER A 183 -14.97 13.01 -8.31
N TYR A 184 -15.10 12.19 -9.34
CA TYR A 184 -15.75 12.57 -10.59
C TYR A 184 -17.29 12.53 -10.49
N LYS A 185 -17.87 11.52 -9.84
CA LYS A 185 -19.33 11.40 -9.68
C LYS A 185 -19.94 12.57 -8.91
N GLU A 186 -19.31 12.95 -7.80
CA GLU A 186 -19.79 14.05 -6.94
C GLU A 186 -19.61 15.44 -7.61
N ASN A 187 -18.85 15.52 -8.71
CA ASN A 187 -18.79 16.71 -9.57
C ASN A 187 -19.95 16.81 -10.58
N LYS A 188 -20.66 15.71 -10.88
CA LYS A 188 -21.81 15.70 -11.80
C LYS A 188 -23.16 15.91 -11.10
N GLU A 189 -23.22 15.65 -9.80
CA GLU A 189 -24.45 15.76 -8.99
C GLU A 189 -24.64 17.16 -8.37
N ASN A 190 -23.70 18.08 -8.59
CA ASN A 190 -23.76 19.51 -8.21
C ASN A 190 -23.65 20.39 -9.46
#